data_AF-A0A7W1GG06-F1
#
_entry.id   AF-A0A7W1GG06-F1
#
_cell.length_a   1.000
_cell.length_b   1.000
_cell.length_c   1.000
_cell.angle_alpha   90.00
_cell.angle_beta   90.00
_cell.angle_gamma   90.00
#
_symmetry.space_group_name_H-M   'P 1'
#
loop_
_entity.id
_entity.type
_entity.pdbx_description
1 polymer ?
#
loop_
_entity_poly.entity_id
_entity_poly.type
_entity_poly.pdbx_seq_one_letter_code
_entity_poly.pdbx_strand_id
1 'polypeptide(L)'
;MTDLSVLWRRLDRPGHDSARLLFQHPYWRLTGTAVFAYDRQPCRLDYLVTCDSEWRTLSGKVAGWVGDETVEIEISVDAARRWRLSGTEGPEVTGCTDLDLNFSPSTNLLPIRRLGLAVGQEAEVKAAWLRFPGFTLEPLAQIYRRIDVETLKPGHIL
;
A
#
# COMPACT_ATOMS: atom_id res chain seq x y z
N MET A 1 14.16 12.53 -14.56
CA MET A 1 13.40 11.32 -14.18
C MET A 1 13.64 11.14 -12.70
N THR A 2 12.66 11.39 -11.83
CA THR A 2 12.85 11.28 -10.38
C THR A 2 12.68 9.84 -10.00
N ASP A 3 13.75 9.26 -9.46
CA ASP A 3 13.78 7.92 -8.94
C ASP A 3 14.13 8.01 -7.47
N LEU A 4 13.18 7.67 -6.62
CA LEU A 4 13.36 7.65 -5.17
C LEU A 4 13.34 6.21 -4.71
N SER A 5 14.37 5.81 -3.98
CA SER A 5 14.44 4.50 -3.33
C SER A 5 14.53 4.65 -1.82
N VAL A 6 13.94 3.69 -1.11
CA VAL A 6 13.94 3.65 0.35
C VAL A 6 14.08 2.20 0.80
N LEU A 7 14.78 2.01 1.92
CA LEU A 7 14.88 0.74 2.63
C LEU A 7 14.36 0.94 4.05
N TRP A 8 13.36 0.15 4.43
CA TRP A 8 12.86 0.07 5.79
C TRP A 8 13.35 -1.20 6.47
N ARG A 9 13.62 -1.08 7.76
CA ARG A 9 13.80 -2.21 8.68
C ARG A 9 12.57 -2.28 9.57
N ARG A 10 12.00 -3.47 9.68
CA ARG A 10 10.92 -3.75 10.62
C ARG A 10 11.40 -3.60 12.07
N LEU A 11 10.56 -3.08 12.97
CA LEU A 11 10.97 -2.68 14.32
C LEU A 11 10.76 -3.77 15.38
N ASP A 12 9.75 -4.62 15.22
CA ASP A 12 9.32 -5.63 16.20
C ASP A 12 9.87 -7.03 15.92
N ARG A 13 10.11 -7.37 14.64
CA ARG A 13 10.53 -8.70 14.18
C ARG A 13 11.52 -8.58 13.02
N PRO A 14 12.28 -9.66 12.70
CA PRO A 14 13.14 -9.67 11.51
C PRO A 14 12.35 -9.38 10.23
N GLY A 15 12.82 -8.38 9.49
CA GLY A 15 12.27 -8.06 8.18
C GLY A 15 12.72 -6.72 7.64
N HIS A 16 12.68 -6.60 6.32
CA HIS A 16 12.97 -5.40 5.57
C HIS A 16 11.95 -5.23 4.45
N ASP A 17 11.79 -4.00 4.00
CA ASP A 17 11.08 -3.66 2.77
C ASP A 17 11.95 -2.68 1.99
N SER A 18 12.17 -2.94 0.70
CA SER A 18 12.78 -1.99 -0.21
C SER A 18 11.75 -1.53 -1.22
N ALA A 19 11.63 -0.23 -1.45
CA ALA A 19 10.74 0.31 -2.46
C ALA A 19 11.44 1.32 -3.36
N ARG A 20 10.89 1.46 -4.56
CA ARG A 20 11.27 2.41 -5.59
C ARG A 20 10.02 3.08 -6.14
N LEU A 21 10.07 4.41 -6.24
CA LEU A 21 9.04 5.22 -6.86
C LEU A 21 9.52 5.71 -8.23
N LEU A 22 8.72 5.43 -9.26
CA LEU A 22 8.99 5.82 -10.63
C LEU A 22 7.82 6.64 -11.16
N PHE A 23 8.13 7.80 -11.75
CA PHE A 23 7.16 8.53 -12.57
C PHE A 23 7.20 8.03 -14.00
N GLN A 24 6.09 7.48 -14.48
CA GLN A 24 5.89 7.01 -15.85
C GLN A 24 4.65 7.69 -16.41
N HIS A 25 4.81 8.91 -16.90
CA HIS A 25 3.71 9.79 -17.30
C HIS A 25 2.60 9.05 -18.08
N PRO A 26 1.33 9.18 -17.68
CA PRO A 26 0.80 10.02 -16.59
C PRO A 26 0.78 9.36 -15.19
N TYR A 27 1.39 8.18 -15.02
CA TYR A 27 1.24 7.34 -13.84
C TYR A 27 2.41 7.41 -12.87
N TRP A 28 2.13 7.11 -11.61
CA TRP A 28 3.14 6.75 -10.62
C TRP A 28 3.18 5.22 -10.47
N ARG A 29 4.39 4.65 -10.41
CA ARG A 29 4.60 3.25 -10.07
C ARG A 29 5.44 3.14 -8.82
N LEU A 30 4.88 2.49 -7.82
CA LEU A 30 5.54 2.11 -6.58
C LEU A 30 5.83 0.62 -6.64
N THR A 31 7.09 0.24 -6.75
CA THR A 31 7.54 -1.16 -6.79
C THR A 31 8.38 -1.45 -5.56
N GLY A 32 8.31 -2.67 -5.03
CA GLY A 32 9.20 -3.06 -3.96
C GLY A 32 9.16 -4.54 -3.62
N THR A 33 9.95 -4.90 -2.62
CA THR A 33 10.05 -6.27 -2.12
C THR A 33 10.11 -6.23 -0.60
N ALA A 34 9.13 -6.85 0.05
CA ALA A 34 9.14 -7.12 1.48
C ALA A 34 9.71 -8.52 1.75
N VAL A 35 10.75 -8.61 2.58
CA VAL A 35 11.32 -9.87 3.06
C VAL A 35 11.27 -9.88 4.58
N PHE A 36 10.55 -10.82 5.17
CA PHE A 36 10.34 -10.88 6.62
C PHE A 36 10.03 -12.30 7.09
N ALA A 37 9.97 -12.49 8.41
CA ALA A 37 9.52 -13.76 8.99
C ALA A 37 8.06 -13.68 9.48
N TYR A 38 7.24 -14.67 9.13
CA TYR A 38 5.89 -14.87 9.65
C TYR A 38 5.72 -16.32 10.10
N ASP A 39 5.19 -16.54 11.31
CA ASP A 39 5.05 -17.86 11.93
C ASP A 39 6.30 -18.77 11.80
N ARG A 40 7.49 -18.18 12.03
CA ARG A 40 8.82 -18.82 11.87
C ARG A 40 9.15 -19.28 10.45
N GLN A 41 8.33 -18.95 9.46
CA GLN A 41 8.59 -19.16 8.05
C GLN A 41 9.16 -17.89 7.40
N PRO A 42 10.09 -18.02 6.45
CA PRO A 42 10.51 -16.89 5.64
C PRO A 42 9.37 -16.46 4.70
N CYS A 43 9.32 -15.17 4.37
CA CYS A 43 8.39 -14.62 3.39
C CYS A 43 9.14 -13.69 2.45
N ARG A 44 8.77 -13.71 1.17
CA ARG A 44 9.19 -12.71 0.18
C ARG A 44 7.98 -12.32 -0.64
N LEU A 45 7.61 -11.04 -0.60
CA LEU A 45 6.50 -10.50 -1.38
C LEU A 45 7.01 -9.32 -2.21
N ASP A 46 7.10 -9.53 -3.52
CA ASP A 46 7.30 -8.48 -4.51
C ASP A 46 5.96 -7.79 -4.78
N TYR A 47 5.95 -6.47 -4.92
CA TYR A 47 4.75 -5.71 -5.20
C TYR A 47 4.96 -4.61 -6.24
N LEU A 48 3.87 -4.28 -6.93
CA LEU A 48 3.74 -3.13 -7.83
C LEU A 48 2.38 -2.48 -7.59
N VAL A 49 2.37 -1.20 -7.26
CA VAL A 49 1.16 -0.37 -7.19
C VAL A 49 1.25 0.72 -8.24
N THR A 50 0.22 0.82 -9.09
CA THR A 50 0.11 1.89 -10.10
C THR A 50 -0.95 2.88 -9.66
N CYS A 51 -0.62 4.18 -9.73
CA CYS A 51 -1.51 5.28 -9.38
C CYS A 51 -1.64 6.27 -10.54
N ASP A 52 -2.76 6.99 -10.59
CA ASP A 52 -2.92 8.13 -11.49
C ASP A 52 -2.05 9.34 -11.05
N SER A 53 -2.10 10.43 -11.82
CA SER A 53 -1.36 11.66 -11.51
C SER A 53 -1.78 12.33 -10.20
N GLU A 54 -2.97 11.99 -9.69
CA GLU A 54 -3.52 12.47 -8.41
C GLU A 54 -3.28 11.48 -7.27
N TRP A 55 -2.41 10.48 -7.47
CA TRP A 55 -2.04 9.46 -6.47
C TRP A 55 -3.18 8.51 -6.06
N ARG A 56 -4.25 8.40 -6.84
CA ARG A 56 -5.30 7.40 -6.60
C ARG A 56 -4.88 6.06 -7.19
N THR A 57 -5.11 4.96 -6.46
CA THR A 57 -4.75 3.63 -6.94
C THR A 57 -5.58 3.24 -8.17
N LEU A 58 -4.90 2.71 -9.18
CA LEU A 58 -5.47 2.12 -10.39
C LEU A 58 -5.33 0.60 -10.39
N SER A 59 -4.20 0.08 -9.91
CA SER A 59 -3.96 -1.36 -9.81
C SER A 59 -2.89 -1.69 -8.78
N GLY A 60 -2.89 -2.96 -8.34
CA GLY A 60 -1.86 -3.56 -7.50
C GLY A 60 -1.50 -4.95 -8.00
N LYS A 61 -0.26 -5.38 -7.81
CA LYS A 61 0.17 -6.77 -7.99
C LYS A 61 1.03 -7.16 -6.80
N VAL A 62 0.83 -8.37 -6.29
CA VAL A 62 1.70 -8.98 -5.28
C VAL A 62 2.05 -10.38 -5.75
N ALA A 63 3.33 -10.71 -5.75
CA ALA A 63 3.81 -12.03 -6.12
C ALA A 63 4.94 -12.47 -5.17
N GLY A 64 5.04 -13.75 -4.88
CA GLY A 64 6.08 -14.26 -4.00
C GLY A 64 5.67 -15.51 -3.26
N TRP A 65 6.04 -15.61 -1.99
CA TRP A 65 5.78 -16.80 -1.19
C TRP A 65 5.81 -16.53 0.32
N VAL A 66 5.11 -17.40 1.05
CA VAL A 66 5.08 -17.50 2.52
C VAL A 66 5.38 -18.94 2.90
N GLY A 67 6.57 -19.21 3.43
CA GLY A 67 7.05 -20.60 3.52
C GLY A 67 7.06 -21.26 2.13
N ASP A 68 6.35 -22.37 2.00
CA ASP A 68 6.23 -23.13 0.74
C ASP A 68 5.02 -22.70 -0.11
N GLU A 69 4.18 -21.79 0.38
CA GLU A 69 2.97 -21.34 -0.33
C GLU A 69 3.28 -20.17 -1.27
N THR A 70 3.02 -20.35 -2.56
CA THR A 70 3.12 -19.28 -3.56
C THR A 70 1.98 -18.28 -3.42
N VAL A 71 2.31 -17.00 -3.54
CA VAL A 71 1.35 -15.89 -3.55
C VAL A 71 1.35 -15.26 -4.95
N GLU A 72 0.16 -15.11 -5.53
CA GLU A 72 -0.06 -14.34 -6.76
C GLU A 72 -1.42 -13.63 -6.65
N ILE A 73 -1.37 -12.30 -6.61
CA ILE A 73 -2.54 -11.44 -6.39
C ILE A 73 -2.51 -10.33 -7.41
N GLU A 74 -3.66 -10.11 -8.05
CA GLU A 74 -3.89 -8.95 -8.91
C GLU A 74 -5.04 -8.12 -8.34
N ILE A 75 -4.84 -6.81 -8.22
CA ILE A 75 -5.85 -5.86 -7.79
C ILE A 75 -6.06 -4.87 -8.92
N SER A 76 -7.31 -4.63 -9.28
CA SER A 76 -7.66 -3.62 -10.29
C SER A 76 -8.78 -2.73 -9.79
N VAL A 77 -8.75 -1.47 -10.24
CA VAL A 77 -9.80 -0.49 -10.00
C VAL A 77 -10.29 0.00 -11.34
N ASP A 78 -11.58 -0.21 -11.63
CA ASP A 78 -12.16 0.26 -12.88
C ASP A 78 -12.47 1.76 -12.87
N ALA A 79 -12.89 2.29 -14.02
CA ALA A 79 -13.21 3.72 -14.18
C ALA A 79 -14.39 4.16 -13.28
N ALA A 80 -15.24 3.24 -12.84
CA ALA A 80 -16.33 3.50 -11.90
C ALA A 80 -15.90 3.34 -10.43
N ARG A 81 -14.59 3.23 -10.17
CA ARG A 81 -13.99 3.03 -8.83
C ARG A 81 -14.43 1.75 -8.13
N ARG A 82 -14.79 0.71 -8.90
CA ARG A 82 -15.01 -0.62 -8.34
C ARG A 82 -13.70 -1.39 -8.29
N TRP A 83 -13.46 -2.00 -7.14
CA TRP A 83 -12.27 -2.79 -6.88
C TRP A 83 -12.52 -4.26 -7.22
N ARG A 84 -11.49 -4.92 -7.75
CA ARG A 84 -11.47 -6.37 -7.95
C ARG A 84 -10.19 -6.96 -7.39
N LEU A 85 -10.31 -8.10 -6.71
CA LEU A 85 -9.22 -8.93 -6.24
C LEU A 85 -9.21 -10.23 -7.06
N SER A 86 -8.16 -10.42 -7.85
CA SER A 86 -7.96 -11.56 -8.75
C SER A 86 -9.21 -11.88 -9.58
N GLY A 87 -9.82 -10.84 -10.16
CA GLY A 87 -11.03 -10.91 -10.98
C GLY A 87 -12.35 -10.84 -10.21
N THR A 88 -12.35 -11.16 -8.92
CA THR A 88 -13.55 -11.13 -8.06
C THR A 88 -13.85 -9.71 -7.58
N GLU A 89 -15.09 -9.24 -7.69
CA GLU A 89 -15.47 -7.92 -7.18
C GLU A 89 -15.35 -7.86 -5.65
N GLY A 90 -14.78 -6.76 -5.16
CA GLY A 90 -14.67 -6.46 -3.72
C GLY A 90 -15.60 -5.30 -3.33
N PRO A 91 -16.92 -5.52 -3.23
CA PRO A 91 -17.87 -4.46 -2.90
C PRO A 91 -17.63 -3.85 -1.51
N GLU A 92 -17.04 -4.60 -0.57
CA GLU A 92 -16.71 -4.16 0.79
C GLU A 92 -15.75 -2.96 0.84
N VAL A 93 -14.87 -2.82 -0.16
CA VAL A 93 -13.95 -1.69 -0.28
C VAL A 93 -14.46 -0.59 -1.21
N THR A 94 -15.75 -0.58 -1.53
CA THR A 94 -16.37 0.55 -2.24
C THR A 94 -16.13 1.86 -1.49
N GLY A 95 -15.78 2.90 -2.26
CA GLY A 95 -15.42 4.22 -1.73
C GLY A 95 -13.96 4.36 -1.28
N CYS A 96 -13.16 3.28 -1.29
CA CYS A 96 -11.73 3.38 -0.99
C CYS A 96 -10.97 4.05 -2.13
N THR A 97 -9.97 4.87 -1.77
CA THR A 97 -9.15 5.61 -2.74
C THR A 97 -7.79 4.95 -2.96
N ASP A 98 -7.17 4.53 -1.86
CA ASP A 98 -5.79 4.05 -1.81
C ASP A 98 -5.77 2.55 -1.49
N LEU A 99 -4.83 1.81 -2.09
CA LEU A 99 -4.47 0.45 -1.65
C LEU A 99 -3.48 0.55 -0.49
N ASP A 100 -3.75 -0.16 0.60
CA ASP A 100 -2.84 -0.32 1.74
C ASP A 100 -2.34 -1.78 1.76
N LEU A 101 -1.03 -1.96 1.69
CA LEU A 101 -0.39 -3.28 1.81
C LEU A 101 0.04 -3.50 3.26
N ASN A 102 -0.66 -4.38 3.99
CA ASN A 102 -0.39 -4.59 5.42
C ASN A 102 1.08 -4.92 5.75
N PHE A 103 1.77 -5.60 4.83
CA PHE A 103 3.15 -6.06 5.01
C PHE A 103 4.20 -5.01 4.60
N SER A 104 3.80 -3.84 4.07
CA SER A 104 4.70 -2.83 3.51
C SER A 104 4.31 -1.41 3.94
N PRO A 105 5.23 -0.61 4.52
CA PRO A 105 4.96 0.80 4.82
C PRO A 105 4.86 1.67 3.57
N SER A 106 5.24 1.17 2.39
CA SER A 106 5.41 1.96 1.17
C SER A 106 4.12 2.64 0.69
N THR A 107 2.98 1.98 0.88
CA THR A 107 1.67 2.47 0.42
C THR A 107 1.16 3.69 1.20
N ASN A 108 1.72 3.98 2.37
CA ASN A 108 1.48 5.24 3.09
C ASN A 108 1.83 6.48 2.24
N LEU A 109 2.73 6.33 1.27
CA LEU A 109 3.10 7.41 0.37
C LEU A 109 1.91 7.97 -0.42
N LEU A 110 0.93 7.13 -0.78
CA LEU A 110 -0.23 7.52 -1.60
C LEU A 110 -1.05 8.62 -0.93
N PRO A 111 -1.66 8.39 0.27
CA PRO A 111 -2.42 9.43 0.93
C PRO A 111 -1.54 10.63 1.35
N ILE A 112 -0.27 10.41 1.73
CA ILE A 112 0.65 11.52 2.06
C ILE A 112 0.80 12.49 0.88
N ARG A 113 1.03 11.96 -0.32
CA ARG A 113 1.19 12.76 -1.53
C ARG A 113 -0.13 13.37 -1.99
N ARG A 114 -1.22 12.62 -1.91
CA ARG A 114 -2.57 13.04 -2.34
C ARG A 114 -3.14 14.16 -1.47
N LEU A 115 -2.98 14.05 -0.15
CA LEU A 115 -3.56 14.99 0.80
C LEU A 115 -2.74 16.28 0.91
N GLY A 116 -1.42 16.22 0.74
CA GLY A 116 -0.56 17.41 0.79
C GLY A 116 -0.68 18.21 2.09
N LEU A 117 -0.95 17.54 3.21
CA LEU A 117 -1.27 18.17 4.50
C LEU A 117 -0.19 19.18 4.91
N ALA A 118 -0.61 20.35 5.39
CA ALA A 118 0.25 21.29 6.10
C ALA A 118 0.53 20.78 7.53
N VAL A 119 1.61 21.28 8.14
CA VAL A 119 1.93 20.96 9.55
C VAL A 119 0.77 21.35 10.45
N GLY A 120 0.37 20.44 11.34
CA GLY A 120 -0.78 20.58 12.24
C GLY A 120 -2.12 20.12 11.67
N GLN A 121 -2.21 19.84 10.36
CA GLN A 121 -3.43 19.33 9.74
C GLN A 121 -3.56 17.81 9.89
N GLU A 122 -4.81 17.36 9.85
CA GLU A 122 -5.19 15.96 9.78
C GLU A 122 -6.33 15.73 8.78
N ALA A 123 -6.42 14.52 8.26
CA ALA A 123 -7.51 14.11 7.37
C ALA A 123 -7.80 12.62 7.52
N GLU A 124 -9.07 12.27 7.33
CA GLU A 124 -9.52 10.89 7.26
C GLU A 124 -9.29 10.31 5.85
N VAL A 125 -8.94 9.03 5.80
CA VAL A 125 -8.72 8.26 4.60
C VAL A 125 -9.41 6.91 4.74
N LYS A 126 -10.01 6.42 3.64
CA LYS A 126 -10.51 5.06 3.53
C LYS A 126 -9.67 4.29 2.51
N ALA A 127 -8.92 3.31 2.98
CA ALA A 127 -8.06 2.47 2.17
C ALA A 127 -8.69 1.09 1.93
N ALA A 128 -8.40 0.52 0.77
CA ALA A 128 -8.63 -0.90 0.49
C ALA A 128 -7.41 -1.65 1.03
N TRP A 129 -7.56 -2.29 2.18
CA TRP A 129 -6.47 -2.90 2.92
C TRP A 129 -6.29 -4.36 2.51
N LEU A 130 -5.19 -4.66 1.83
CA LEU A 130 -4.81 -6.03 1.52
C LEU A 130 -4.18 -6.64 2.76
N ARG A 131 -4.93 -7.50 3.43
CA ARG A 131 -4.50 -8.13 4.66
C ARG A 131 -3.45 -9.20 4.41
N PHE A 132 -2.54 -9.34 5.36
CA PHE A 132 -1.61 -10.45 5.44
C PHE A 132 -1.86 -11.21 6.76
N PRO A 133 -1.79 -12.56 6.76
CA PRO A 133 -1.44 -13.45 5.65
C PRO A 133 -2.65 -13.88 4.79
N GLY A 134 -3.87 -13.47 5.12
CA GLY A 134 -5.09 -14.00 4.48
C GLY A 134 -5.37 -13.46 3.06
N PHE A 135 -4.70 -12.38 2.65
CA PHE A 135 -4.84 -11.75 1.34
C PHE A 135 -6.27 -11.41 0.93
N THR A 136 -7.09 -11.05 1.91
CA THR A 136 -8.42 -10.45 1.70
C THR A 136 -8.29 -8.93 1.58
N LEU A 137 -9.23 -8.32 0.84
CA LEU A 137 -9.34 -6.88 0.73
C LEU A 137 -10.44 -6.40 1.68
N GLU A 138 -10.09 -5.54 2.63
CA GLU A 138 -11.02 -5.06 3.66
C GLU A 138 -10.99 -3.52 3.73
N PRO A 139 -12.10 -2.85 4.05
CA PRO A 139 -12.09 -1.40 4.22
C PRO A 139 -11.33 -1.02 5.50
N LEU A 140 -10.41 -0.07 5.40
CA LEU A 140 -9.65 0.44 6.54
C LEU A 140 -9.80 1.95 6.64
N ALA A 141 -10.41 2.41 7.73
CA ALA A 141 -10.48 3.83 8.06
C ALA A 141 -9.20 4.27 8.80
N GLN A 142 -8.58 5.34 8.31
CA GLN A 142 -7.31 5.86 8.82
C GLN A 142 -7.40 7.37 9.03
N ILE A 143 -6.61 7.88 9.96
CA ILE A 143 -6.36 9.32 10.13
C ILE A 143 -4.88 9.56 9.89
N TYR A 144 -4.57 10.49 8.99
CA TYR A 144 -3.23 10.96 8.75
C TYR A 144 -3.07 12.34 9.35
N ARG A 145 -2.12 12.52 10.27
CA ARG A 145 -1.80 13.82 10.86
C ARG A 145 -0.34 14.19 10.59
N ARG A 146 -0.12 15.40 10.07
CA ARG A 146 1.23 15.95 9.88
C ARG A 146 1.67 16.68 11.13
N ILE A 147 2.68 16.15 11.80
CA ILE A 147 3.17 16.66 13.08
C ILE A 147 4.21 17.76 12.85
N ASP A 148 5.11 17.55 11.89
CA ASP A 148 6.14 18.49 11.50
C ASP A 148 6.50 18.34 10.01
N VAL A 149 7.61 18.94 9.57
CA VAL A 149 8.01 18.94 8.16
C VAL A 149 8.42 17.55 7.65
N GLU A 150 8.92 16.67 8.53
CA GLU A 150 9.42 15.31 8.23
C GLU A 150 8.50 14.20 8.74
N THR A 151 7.65 14.49 9.72
CA THR A 151 6.87 13.50 10.44
C THR A 151 5.39 13.57 10.11
N LEU A 152 4.86 12.45 9.61
CA LEU A 152 3.44 12.25 9.37
C LEU A 152 3.02 10.92 9.98
N LYS A 153 2.03 10.95 10.88
CA LYS A 153 1.61 9.81 11.67
C LYS A 153 0.29 9.24 11.13
N PRO A 154 0.29 8.02 10.59
CA PRO A 154 -0.94 7.27 10.36
C PRO A 154 -1.50 6.75 11.69
N GLY A 155 -2.82 6.74 11.81
CA GLY A 155 -3.57 6.10 12.88
C GLY A 155 -4.83 5.44 12.34
N HIS A 156 -5.45 4.55 13.12
CA HIS A 156 -6.72 3.90 12.79
C HIS A 156 -7.86 4.57 13.56
N ILE A 157 -9.03 4.69 12.91
CA ILE A 157 -10.25 5.09 13.62
C ILE A 157 -10.76 3.86 14.38
N LEU A 158 -10.93 4.00 15.71
CA LEU A 158 -11.48 2.95 16.58
C LEU A 158 -12.98 2.78 16.36
#